data_AF-A0A183GNZ3-F1
#
_entry.id   AF-A0A183GNZ3-F1
#
_cell.length_a   1.000
_cell.length_b   1.000
_cell.length_c   1.000
_cell.angle_alpha   90.00
_cell.angle_beta   90.00
_cell.angle_gamma   90.00
#
_symmetry.space_group_name_H-M   'P 1'
#
loop_
_entity.id
_entity.type
_entity.pdbx_description
1 polymer ?
#
loop_
_entity_poly.entity_id
_entity_poly.type
_entity_poly.pdbx_seq_one_letter_code
_entity_poly.pdbx_strand_id
1 'polypeptide(L)'
;MEHMYEYLATLDHNEPYYLGFTLNNPGLTRGYNGAGAGYVLSRAAMKLFIDRAFNDRRICPVHVSESLGLARCLESLEIYPHDTRNEHGQQRFHTYRPEEMYHGLIADEWHYHPQKLVSCPLLG
;
A
#
# COMPACT_ATOMS: atom_id res chain seq x y z
N MET A 1 17.37 1.11 0.93
CA MET A 1 16.69 1.89 2.00
C MET A 1 16.79 3.39 1.78
N GLU A 2 17.89 3.92 1.23
CA GLU A 2 18.07 5.36 0.97
C GLU A 2 16.90 6.02 0.21
N HIS A 3 16.41 5.41 -0.87
CA HIS A 3 15.25 5.91 -1.63
C HIS A 3 13.95 6.04 -0.82
N MET A 4 13.78 5.24 0.24
CA MET A 4 12.60 5.34 1.10
C MET A 4 12.72 6.53 2.05
N TYR A 5 13.91 6.77 2.61
CA TYR A 5 14.14 7.95 3.47
C TYR A 5 13.92 9.26 2.72
N GLU A 6 14.41 9.35 1.48
CA GLU A 6 14.21 10.52 0.63
C GLU A 6 12.73 10.76 0.36
N TYR A 7 11.97 9.71 0.01
CA TYR A 7 10.53 9.83 -0.23
C TYR A 7 9.77 10.26 1.03
N LEU A 8 10.03 9.59 2.16
CA LEU A 8 9.36 9.92 3.43
C LEU A 8 9.70 11.34 3.90
N ALA A 9 10.89 11.86 3.61
CA ALA A 9 11.28 13.23 3.93
C ALA A 9 10.49 14.30 3.16
N THR A 10 9.85 13.94 2.04
CA THR A 10 8.98 14.87 1.28
C THR A 10 7.55 14.98 1.82
N LEU A 11 7.17 14.12 2.76
CA LEU A 11 5.80 14.04 3.28
C LEU A 11 5.68 14.73 4.64
N ASP A 12 4.55 15.38 4.90
CA ASP A 12 4.24 15.86 6.24
C ASP A 12 3.75 14.71 7.12
N HIS A 13 4.56 14.33 8.11
CA HIS A 13 4.22 13.25 9.04
C HIS A 13 2.97 13.52 9.91
N ASN A 14 2.47 14.77 9.94
CA ASN A 14 1.23 15.15 10.62
C ASN A 14 -0.01 14.94 9.75
N GLU A 15 0.17 14.63 8.47
CA GLU A 15 -0.92 14.18 7.59
C GLU A 15 -1.05 12.64 7.68
N PRO A 16 -2.28 12.09 7.59
CA PRO A 16 -2.53 10.67 7.85
C PRO A 16 -2.23 9.79 6.63
N TYR A 17 -0.94 9.49 6.42
CA TYR A 17 -0.52 8.62 5.32
C TYR A 17 -0.56 7.14 5.66
N TYR A 18 -1.08 6.35 4.71
CA TYR A 18 -0.95 4.90 4.64
C TYR A 18 -0.23 4.52 3.34
N LEU A 19 1.07 4.25 3.44
CA LEU A 19 1.98 4.09 2.31
C LEU A 19 2.33 2.62 2.11
N GLY A 20 2.37 2.15 0.87
CA GLY A 20 2.76 0.79 0.58
C GLY A 20 2.53 0.42 -0.89
N PHE A 21 2.42 -0.88 -1.13
CA PHE A 21 1.99 -1.43 -2.41
C PHE A 21 0.49 -1.74 -2.39
N THR A 22 -0.30 -0.96 -3.13
CA THR A 22 -1.76 -1.07 -3.12
C THR A 22 -2.24 -2.26 -3.97
N LEU A 23 -2.77 -3.26 -3.28
CA LEU A 23 -3.48 -4.40 -3.85
C LEU A 23 -4.97 -4.10 -3.97
N ASN A 24 -5.57 -4.59 -5.05
CA ASN A 24 -7.00 -4.50 -5.26
C ASN A 24 -7.74 -5.48 -4.34
N ASN A 25 -8.92 -5.09 -3.87
CA ASN A 25 -9.83 -5.96 -3.15
C ASN A 25 -11.27 -5.48 -3.35
N PRO A 26 -12.20 -6.33 -3.86
CA PRO A 26 -13.58 -5.92 -4.11
C PRO A 26 -14.36 -5.43 -2.87
N GLY A 27 -13.89 -5.78 -1.67
CA GLY A 27 -14.51 -5.38 -0.40
C GLY A 27 -13.92 -4.11 0.21
N LEU A 28 -13.05 -3.38 -0.49
CA LEU A 28 -12.45 -2.12 -0.06
C LEU A 28 -12.53 -1.08 -1.17
N THR A 29 -12.84 0.17 -0.84
CA THR A 29 -13.09 1.21 -1.84
C THR A 29 -11.83 1.59 -2.61
N ARG A 30 -10.67 1.59 -1.93
CA ARG A 30 -9.37 2.00 -2.51
C ARG A 30 -8.27 0.97 -2.31
N GLY A 31 -8.63 -0.31 -2.25
CA GLY A 31 -7.69 -1.41 -2.02
C GLY A 31 -7.04 -1.38 -0.63
N TYR A 32 -5.91 -2.07 -0.50
CA TYR A 32 -5.13 -2.19 0.74
C TYR A 32 -3.64 -2.34 0.48
N ASN A 33 -2.77 -1.95 1.42
CA ASN A 33 -1.35 -2.28 1.31
C ASN A 33 -1.09 -3.66 1.90
N GLY A 34 -0.60 -4.59 1.08
CA GLY A 34 -0.28 -5.95 1.52
C GLY A 34 0.98 -6.02 2.39
N ALA A 35 0.98 -6.90 3.40
CA ALA A 35 2.13 -7.07 4.31
C ALA A 35 3.44 -7.50 3.61
N GLY A 36 3.38 -8.18 2.46
CA GLY A 36 4.57 -8.72 1.78
C GLY A 36 5.62 -7.67 1.42
N ALA A 37 5.18 -6.50 0.92
CA ALA A 37 6.07 -5.38 0.61
C ALA A 37 6.45 -4.53 1.84
N GLY A 38 5.78 -4.76 2.98
CA GLY A 38 5.68 -3.79 4.05
C GLY A 38 4.80 -2.59 3.71
N TYR A 39 4.41 -1.87 4.75
CA TYR A 39 3.68 -0.61 4.64
C TYR A 39 4.15 0.36 5.75
N VAL A 40 3.89 1.65 5.57
CA VAL A 40 4.22 2.70 6.53
C VAL A 40 2.96 3.46 6.90
N LEU A 41 2.76 3.69 8.19
CA LEU A 41 1.78 4.64 8.70
C LEU A 41 2.52 5.90 9.19
N SER A 42 2.04 7.07 8.80
CA SER A 42 2.52 8.31 9.41
C SER A 42 2.16 8.37 10.89
N ARG A 43 2.78 9.29 11.61
CA ARG A 43 2.47 9.55 13.02
C ARG A 43 1.00 9.89 13.22
N ALA A 44 0.44 10.73 12.36
CA ALA A 44 -0.98 11.09 12.45
C ALA A 44 -1.90 9.91 12.14
N ALA A 45 -1.62 9.11 11.10
CA ALA A 45 -2.42 7.94 10.77
C ALA A 45 -2.44 6.93 11.93
N MET A 46 -1.27 6.63 12.50
CA MET A 46 -1.15 5.72 13.65
C MET A 46 -1.92 6.24 14.87
N LYS A 47 -1.81 7.55 15.17
CA LYS A 47 -2.54 8.15 16.29
C LYS A 47 -4.05 8.04 16.10
N LEU A 48 -4.56 8.38 14.91
CA LEU A 48 -5.99 8.26 14.60
C LEU A 48 -6.46 6.80 14.68
N PHE A 49 -5.68 5.87 14.16
CA PHE A 49 -5.99 4.44 14.22
C PHE A 49 -6.14 3.95 15.67
N ILE A 50 -5.18 4.23 16.53
CA ILE A 50 -5.20 3.80 17.95
C ILE A 50 -6.34 4.49 18.71
N ASP A 51 -6.47 5.80 18.57
CA ASP A 51 -7.39 6.60 19.37
C ASP A 51 -8.86 6.38 18.96
N ARG A 52 -9.12 6.11 17.68
CA ARG A 52 -10.49 6.11 17.14
C ARG A 52 -11.00 4.76 16.66
N ALA A 53 -10.13 3.87 16.18
CA ALA A 53 -10.57 2.61 15.55
C ALA A 53 -10.17 1.35 16.31
N PHE A 54 -8.91 1.24 16.76
CA PHE A 54 -8.30 -0.02 17.21
C PHE A 54 -9.10 -0.76 18.30
N ASN A 55 -9.71 -0.02 19.23
CA ASN A 55 -10.46 -0.58 20.35
C ASN A 55 -11.97 -0.78 20.07
N ASP A 56 -12.53 -0.19 19.01
CA ASP A 56 -13.94 -0.34 18.67
C ASP A 56 -14.13 -1.44 17.63
N ARG A 57 -14.63 -2.59 18.08
CA ARG A 57 -14.83 -3.79 17.24
C ARG A 57 -15.95 -3.65 16.21
N ARG A 58 -16.79 -2.62 16.30
CA ARG A 58 -17.84 -2.36 15.30
C ARG A 58 -17.25 -1.74 14.03
N ILE A 59 -16.27 -0.86 14.18
CA ILE A 59 -15.58 -0.20 13.05
C ILE A 59 -14.28 -0.91 12.67
N CYS A 60 -13.62 -1.57 13.63
CA CYS A 60 -12.39 -2.33 13.44
C CYS A 60 -12.58 -3.79 13.89
N PRO A 61 -13.36 -4.59 13.13
CA PRO A 61 -13.59 -5.99 13.44
C PRO A 61 -12.30 -6.80 13.28
N VAL A 62 -12.17 -7.87 14.06
CA VAL A 62 -11.04 -8.80 13.92
C VAL A 62 -11.11 -9.46 12.54
N HIS A 63 -9.97 -9.57 11.88
CA HIS A 63 -9.85 -10.18 10.56
C HIS A 63 -8.68 -11.16 10.53
N VAL A 64 -8.81 -12.24 9.76
CA VAL A 64 -7.78 -13.30 9.66
C VAL A 64 -6.51 -12.83 8.94
N SER A 65 -6.68 -11.93 7.98
CA SER A 65 -5.58 -11.22 7.33
C SER A 65 -5.37 -9.89 8.04
N GLU A 66 -4.16 -9.70 8.58
CA GLU A 66 -3.72 -8.48 9.26
C GLU A 66 -3.92 -7.26 8.36
N SER A 67 -3.43 -7.30 7.12
CA SER A 67 -3.40 -6.13 6.25
C SER A 67 -4.80 -5.76 5.74
N LEU A 68 -5.66 -6.75 5.49
CA LEU A 68 -7.07 -6.49 5.16
C LEU A 68 -7.86 -5.95 6.36
N GLY A 69 -7.59 -6.47 7.56
CA GLY A 69 -8.17 -5.95 8.80
C GLY A 69 -7.79 -4.51 9.03
N LEU A 70 -6.49 -4.21 8.96
CA LEU A 70 -5.95 -2.85 9.10
C LEU A 70 -6.58 -1.90 8.08
N ALA A 71 -6.62 -2.28 6.80
CA ALA A 71 -7.19 -1.42 5.76
C ALA A 71 -8.67 -1.12 5.98
N ARG A 72 -9.48 -2.09 6.43
CA ARG A 72 -10.88 -1.85 6.81
C ARG A 72 -10.99 -0.85 7.97
N CYS A 73 -10.14 -0.98 8.98
CA CYS A 73 -10.13 -0.04 10.11
C CYS A 73 -9.73 1.36 9.67
N LEU A 74 -8.71 1.49 8.81
CA LEU A 74 -8.26 2.78 8.27
C LEU A 74 -9.30 3.42 7.34
N GLU A 75 -10.00 2.64 6.52
CA GLU A 75 -11.08 3.13 5.66
C GLU A 75 -12.24 3.71 6.48
N SER A 76 -12.54 3.15 7.66
CA SER A 76 -13.54 3.72 8.58
C SER A 76 -13.15 5.10 9.12
N LEU A 77 -11.87 5.46 9.04
CA LEU A 77 -11.31 6.77 9.39
C LEU A 77 -11.02 7.64 8.16
N GLU A 78 -11.47 7.23 6.98
CA GLU A 78 -11.19 7.86 5.69
C GLU A 78 -9.69 7.95 5.35
N ILE A 79 -8.89 7.03 5.90
CA ILE A 79 -7.47 6.87 5.60
C ILE A 79 -7.33 5.75 4.57
N TYR A 80 -6.81 6.09 3.40
CA TYR A 80 -6.68 5.16 2.26
C TYR A 80 -5.23 4.98 1.85
N PRO A 81 -4.89 3.87 1.15
CA PRO A 81 -3.59 3.73 0.52
C PRO A 81 -3.25 4.94 -0.35
N HIS A 82 -2.09 5.54 -0.10
CA HIS A 82 -1.55 6.62 -0.91
C HIS A 82 -0.78 6.06 -2.10
N ASP A 83 -0.84 6.72 -3.25
CA ASP A 83 -0.04 6.32 -4.41
C ASP A 83 1.43 6.65 -4.17
N THR A 84 2.24 5.61 -3.94
CA THR A 84 3.67 5.76 -3.60
C THR A 84 4.57 5.72 -4.82
N ARG A 85 4.02 5.57 -6.03
CA ARG A 85 4.82 5.47 -7.26
C ARG A 85 5.55 6.77 -7.54
N ASN A 86 6.70 6.67 -8.19
CA ASN A 86 7.40 7.87 -8.66
C ASN A 86 6.70 8.48 -9.89
N GLU A 87 7.22 9.61 -10.37
CA GLU A 87 6.69 10.33 -11.54
C GLU A 87 6.65 9.49 -12.82
N HIS A 88 7.51 8.46 -12.89
CA HIS A 88 7.54 7.51 -14.01
C HIS A 88 6.51 6.38 -13.85
N GLY A 89 5.77 6.32 -12.75
CA GLY A 89 4.81 5.25 -12.43
C GLY A 89 5.46 3.96 -11.91
N GLN A 90 6.72 4.02 -11.49
CA GLN A 90 7.44 2.87 -10.93
C GLN A 90 7.18 2.74 -9.44
N GLN A 91 7.07 1.49 -8.98
CA GLN A 91 6.76 1.14 -7.59
C GLN A 91 7.95 1.45 -6.66
N ARG A 92 7.68 1.99 -5.46
CA ARG A 92 8.68 2.12 -4.38
C ARG A 92 8.63 0.96 -3.38
N PHE A 93 7.48 0.29 -3.30
CA PHE A 93 7.25 -0.89 -2.49
C PHE A 93 7.10 -2.08 -3.45
N HIS A 94 7.75 -3.21 -3.15
CA HIS A 94 7.77 -4.37 -4.04
C HIS A 94 7.20 -5.57 -3.30
N THR A 95 6.01 -6.02 -3.68
CA THR A 95 5.34 -7.16 -3.03
C THR A 95 5.73 -8.51 -3.64
N TYR A 96 6.25 -8.52 -4.85
CA TYR A 96 6.62 -9.73 -5.58
C TYR A 96 8.13 -9.95 -5.55
N ARG A 97 8.53 -11.20 -5.72
CA ARG A 97 9.94 -11.55 -5.85
C ARG A 97 10.50 -10.98 -7.16
N PRO A 98 11.78 -10.58 -7.19
CA PRO A 98 12.43 -10.15 -8.43
C PRO A 98 12.28 -11.13 -9.59
N GLU A 99 12.31 -12.44 -9.31
CA GLU A 99 12.10 -13.51 -10.29
C GLU A 99 10.69 -13.48 -10.91
N GLU A 100 9.65 -13.29 -10.10
CA GLU A 100 8.26 -13.19 -10.58
C GLU A 100 8.06 -11.94 -11.45
N MET A 101 8.69 -10.82 -11.06
CA MET A 101 8.71 -9.59 -11.84
C MET A 101 9.44 -9.77 -13.17
N TYR A 102 10.59 -10.45 -13.17
CA TYR A 102 11.40 -10.69 -14.36
C TYR A 102 10.69 -11.60 -15.37
N HIS A 103 10.03 -12.66 -14.90
CA HIS A 103 9.33 -13.61 -15.76
C HIS A 103 7.92 -13.16 -16.18
N GLY A 104 7.45 -12.00 -15.71
CA GLY A 104 6.13 -11.48 -16.06
C GLY A 104 4.98 -12.37 -15.55
N LEU A 105 5.18 -13.05 -14.41
CA LEU A 105 4.21 -14.00 -13.84
C LEU A 105 3.10 -13.31 -13.03
N ILE A 106 3.13 -11.98 -12.97
CA ILE A 106 2.27 -11.20 -12.09
C ILE A 106 0.98 -10.82 -12.83
N ALA A 107 -0.16 -11.28 -12.32
CA ALA A 107 -1.46 -10.94 -12.87
C ALA A 107 -1.89 -9.52 -12.48
N ASP A 108 -2.36 -8.74 -13.46
CA ASP A 108 -2.75 -7.34 -13.26
C ASP A 108 -4.01 -7.15 -12.40
N GLU A 109 -4.86 -8.17 -12.30
CA GLU A 109 -6.12 -8.15 -11.55
C GLU A 109 -5.95 -7.83 -10.05
N TRP A 110 -4.76 -8.13 -9.49
CA TRP A 110 -4.44 -7.89 -8.09
C TRP A 110 -3.92 -6.48 -7.83
N HIS A 111 -3.62 -5.71 -8.87
CA HIS A 111 -3.10 -4.35 -8.72
C HIS A 111 -4.23 -3.33 -8.68
N TYR A 112 -4.21 -2.46 -7.68
CA TYR A 112 -5.16 -1.34 -7.65
C TYR A 112 -4.78 -0.27 -8.68
N HIS A 113 -3.48 -0.01 -8.84
CA HIS A 113 -2.97 0.89 -9.85
C HIS A 113 -2.47 0.10 -11.08
N PRO A 114 -2.73 0.57 -12.30
CA PRO A 114 -2.25 -0.09 -13.52
C PRO A 114 -0.72 -0.18 -13.51
N GLN A 115 -0.19 -1.37 -13.81
CA GLN A 115 1.24 -1.57 -13.96
C GLN A 115 1.72 -0.93 -15.27
N LYS A 116 2.91 -0.33 -15.26
CA LYS A 116 3.60 0.02 -16.49
C LYS A 116 4.41 -1.18 -16.95
N LEU A 117 4.06 -1.71 -18.12
CA LEU A 117 4.90 -2.67 -18.82
C LEU A 117 6.17 -1.94 -19.27
N VAL A 118 7.32 -2.39 -18.78
CA VAL A 118 8.61 -1.94 -19.29
C VAL A 118 8.90 -2.80 -20.51
N SER A 119 8.86 -2.22 -21.71
CA SER A 119 9.34 -2.92 -22.91
C SER A 119 10.85 -3.12 -22.76
N CYS A 120 11.29 -4.38 -22.69
CA CYS A 120 12.71 -4.69 -22.68
C CYS A 120 13.27 -4.54 -24.10
N PRO A 121 14.18 -3.59 -24.39
CA PRO A 121 14.68 -3.37 -25.74
C PRO A 121 15.63 -4.47 -26.25
N LEU A 122 15.95 -5.47 -25.43
CA LEU A 122 17.00 -6.46 -25.69
C LEU A 122 16.49 -7.78 -26.29
N LEU A 123 15.26 -7.82 -26.80
CA LEU A 123 14.70 -8.94 -27.54
C LEU A 123 14.28 -8.54 -28.96
N GLY A 124 15.14 -7.76 -29.63
CA GLY A 124 15.06 -7.44 -31.06
C GLY A 124 16.28 -7.98 -31.80
#